data_AF-A0A5J4PCF9-F1
#
_entry.id   AF-A0A5J4PCF9-F1
#
_cell.length_a   1.000
_cell.length_b   1.000
_cell.length_c   1.000
_cell.angle_alpha   90.00
_cell.angle_beta   90.00
_cell.angle_gamma   90.00
#
_symmetry.space_group_name_H-M   'P 1'
#
loop_
_entity.id
_entity.type
_entity.pdbx_description
1 polymer ?
#
loop_
_entity_poly.entity_id
_entity_poly.type
_entity_poly.pdbx_seq_one_letter_code
_entity_poly.pdbx_strand_id
1 'polypeptide(L)' 'SHRADKSIKSLLHMGALTAATRTKGELHEYYMKKVSEGKNKMSVLNAVRAKPVHRMFAVIRNNKFYEKDYQNVLA' A
#
# COMPACT_ATOMS: atom_id res chain seq x y z
N SER A 1 -16.74 10.89 3.84
CA SER A 1 -17.62 9.75 4.14
C SER A 1 -17.71 9.61 5.65
N HIS A 2 -18.93 9.62 6.19
CA HIS A 2 -19.20 9.35 7.61
C HIS A 2 -19.19 7.84 7.95
N ARG A 3 -19.04 6.97 6.95
CA ARG A 3 -19.04 5.50 7.12
C ARG A 3 -17.67 4.91 7.45
N ALA A 4 -16.59 5.70 7.36
CA ALA A 4 -15.23 5.22 7.54
C ALA A 4 -14.64 5.71 8.85
N ASP A 5 -13.85 4.87 9.51
CA ASP A 5 -13.02 5.28 10.63
C ASP A 5 -12.00 6.33 10.16
N LYS A 6 -12.16 7.55 10.65
CA LYS A 6 -11.31 8.69 10.26
C LYS A 6 -9.89 8.59 10.84
N SER A 7 -9.73 7.94 12.00
CA SER A 7 -8.44 7.74 12.65
C SER A 7 -7.58 6.80 11.80
N ILE A 8 -8.09 5.61 11.50
CA ILE A 8 -7.40 4.61 10.68
C ILE A 8 -7.08 5.17 9.30
N LYS A 9 -8.05 5.87 8.68
CA LYS A 9 -7.85 6.49 7.37
C LYS A 9 -6.69 7.49 7.37
N SER A 10 -6.56 8.28 8.44
CA SER A 10 -5.50 9.29 8.58
C SER A 10 -4.14 8.63 8.74
N LEU A 11 -4.04 7.61 9.60
CA LEU A 11 -2.79 6.85 9.80
C LEU A 11 -2.32 6.19 8.51
N LEU A 12 -3.20 5.48 7.81
CA LEU A 12 -2.87 4.84 6.54
C LEU A 12 -2.47 5.85 5.47
N HIS A 13 -3.10 7.04 5.46
CA HIS A 13 -2.73 8.09 4.52
C HIS A 13 -1.33 8.66 4.80
N MET A 14 -1.01 8.95 6.06
CA MET A 14 0.32 9.45 6.46
C MET A 14 1.42 8.40 6.18
N GLY A 15 1.13 7.13 6.45
CA GLY A 15 2.00 6.02 6.09
C GLY A 15 2.22 5.92 4.58
N ALA A 16 1.14 6.00 3.79
CA ALA A 16 1.24 5.97 2.33
C ALA A 16 2.03 7.16 1.76
N LEU A 17 1.89 8.37 2.32
CA LEU A 17 2.67 9.54 1.91
C LEU A 17 4.16 9.31 2.15
N THR A 18 4.52 8.87 3.35
CA THR A 18 5.91 8.58 3.72
C THR A 18 6.49 7.48 2.82
N ALA A 19 5.77 6.36 2.65
CA ALA A 19 6.19 5.26 1.78
C ALA A 19 6.31 5.66 0.31
N ALA A 20 5.47 6.59 -0.18
CA ALA A 20 5.51 7.05 -1.57
C ALA A 20 6.62 8.07 -1.83
N THR A 21 7.07 8.85 -0.84
CA THR A 21 7.92 10.03 -1.08
C THR A 21 9.24 10.07 -0.31
N ARG A 22 9.32 9.44 0.87
CA ARG A 22 10.45 9.58 1.80
C ARG A 22 11.22 8.29 2.05
N THR A 23 10.64 7.14 1.71
CA THR A 23 11.23 5.83 1.96
C THR A 23 11.52 5.13 0.63
N LYS A 24 12.73 4.59 0.46
CA LYS A 24 13.04 3.73 -0.69
C LYS A 24 12.45 2.33 -0.47
N GLY A 25 11.85 1.76 -1.52
CA GLY A 25 11.30 0.40 -1.50
C GLY A 25 10.15 0.20 -2.49
N GLU A 26 9.54 -0.98 -2.45
CA GLU A 26 8.55 -1.43 -3.43
C GLU A 26 7.36 -0.46 -3.62
N LEU A 27 6.84 0.12 -2.53
CA LEU A 27 5.72 1.07 -2.61
C LEU A 27 6.12 2.41 -3.24
N HIS A 28 7.35 2.87 -3.00
CA HIS A 28 7.90 4.08 -3.62
C HIS A 28 8.11 3.87 -5.12
N GLU A 29 8.74 2.75 -5.49
CA GLU A 29 8.95 2.37 -6.88
C GLU A 29 7.61 2.22 -7.63
N TYR A 30 6.62 1.58 -6.99
CA TYR A 30 5.26 1.51 -7.53
C TYR A 30 4.66 2.91 -7.74
N TYR A 31 4.78 3.81 -6.76
CA TYR A 31 4.26 5.16 -6.87
C TYR A 31 4.91 5.92 -8.04
N MET A 32 6.25 5.92 -8.10
CA MET A 32 7.00 6.62 -9.15
C MET A 32 6.67 6.07 -10.53
N LYS A 33 6.63 4.75 -10.69
CA LYS A 33 6.24 4.10 -11.95
C LYS A 33 4.83 4.49 -12.39
N LYS A 34 3.85 4.45 -11.49
CA LYS A 34 2.47 4.80 -11.86
C LYS A 34 2.28 6.29 -12.15
N VAL A 35 3.03 7.16 -11.48
CA VAL A 35 3.03 8.59 -11.78
C VAL A 35 3.70 8.87 -13.12
N SER A 36 4.80 8.18 -13.47
CA SER A 36 5.46 8.33 -14.78
C SER A 36 4.61 7.79 -15.94
N GLU A 37 3.76 6.80 -15.70
CA GLU A 37 2.70 6.34 -16.63
C GLU A 37 1.56 7.38 -16.81
N GLY A 38 1.63 8.55 -16.17
CA GLY A 38 0.63 9.62 -16.29
C GLY A 38 -0.60 9.44 -15.39
N LYS A 39 -0.60 8.50 -14.44
CA LYS A 39 -1.72 8.34 -13.51
C LYS A 39 -1.78 9.49 -12.52
N ASN A 40 -3.00 9.88 -12.14
CA ASN A 40 -3.22 10.93 -11.15
C ASN A 40 -2.56 10.56 -9.80
N LYS A 41 -1.73 11.46 -9.26
CA LYS A 41 -0.96 11.26 -8.03
C LYS A 41 -1.82 10.80 -6.84
N MET A 42 -3.02 11.37 -6.67
CA MET A 42 -3.91 11.01 -5.57
C MET A 42 -4.51 9.62 -5.74
N SER A 43 -4.81 9.21 -6.98
CA SER A 43 -5.28 7.85 -7.29
C SER A 43 -4.20 6.82 -7.03
N VAL A 44 -2.95 7.11 -7.42
CA VAL A 44 -1.80 6.24 -7.13
C VAL A 44 -1.57 6.15 -5.61
N LEU A 45 -1.64 7.27 -4.90
CA LEU A 45 -1.50 7.30 -3.44
C LEU A 45 -2.61 6.51 -2.74
N ASN A 46 -3.83 6.52 -3.27
CA ASN A 46 -4.92 5.69 -2.78
C ASN A 46 -4.62 4.19 -2.96
N ALA A 47 -4.03 3.80 -4.09
CA ALA A 47 -3.57 2.43 -4.31
C ALA A 47 -2.45 2.04 -3.34
N VAL A 48 -1.48 2.94 -3.08
CA VAL A 48 -0.43 2.73 -2.08
C VAL A 48 -1.02 2.55 -0.68
N ARG A 49 -2.07 3.30 -0.31
CA ARG A 49 -2.79 3.15 0.96
C ARG A 49 -3.43 1.76 1.11
N ALA A 50 -4.03 1.24 0.03
CA ALA A 50 -4.73 -0.04 0.06
C ALA A 50 -3.79 -1.25 0.09
N LYS A 51 -2.60 -1.15 -0.52
CA LYS A 51 -1.65 -2.27 -0.63
C LYS A 51 -1.26 -2.92 0.71
N PRO A 52 -0.83 -2.16 1.75
CA PRO A 52 -0.54 -2.74 3.06
C PRO A 52 -1.75 -3.42 3.69
N VAL A 53 -2.94 -2.82 3.55
CA VAL A 53 -4.19 -3.40 4.07
C VAL A 53 -4.42 -4.77 3.43
N HIS A 54 -4.36 -4.87 2.11
CA HIS A 54 -4.49 -6.16 1.42
C HIS A 54 -3.45 -7.20 1.88
N ARG A 55 -2.19 -6.79 2.11
CA ARG A 55 -1.15 -7.69 2.64
C ARG A 55 -1.50 -8.20 4.03
N MET A 56 -1.90 -7.31 4.94
CA MET A 56 -2.30 -7.68 6.30
C MET A 56 -3.44 -8.71 6.29
N PHE A 57 -4.48 -8.46 5.50
CA PHE A 57 -5.60 -9.39 5.39
C PHE A 57 -5.18 -10.74 4.78
N ALA A 58 -4.29 -10.76 3.80
CA ALA A 58 -3.78 -12.00 3.22
C ALA A 58 -2.97 -12.83 4.25
N VAL A 59 -2.09 -12.17 5.00
CA VAL A 59 -1.25 -12.78 6.05
C VAL A 59 -2.12 -13.36 7.18
N ILE A 60 -3.08 -12.59 7.68
CA ILE A 60 -4.03 -13.02 8.72
C ILE A 60 -4.87 -14.19 8.25
N ARG A 61 -5.46 -14.09 7.05
CA ARG A 61 -6.30 -15.15 6.47
C ARG A 61 -5.53 -16.47 6.31
N ASN A 62 -4.27 -16.38 5.91
CA ASN A 62 -3.44 -17.57 5.68
C ASN A 62 -2.78 -18.08 6.99
N ASN A 63 -2.96 -17.38 8.12
CA ASN A 63 -2.31 -17.66 9.41
C ASN A 63 -0.79 -17.87 9.27
N LYS A 64 -0.13 -16.96 8.54
CA LYS A 64 1.32 -16.99 8.31
C LYS A 64 1.97 -15.72 8.84
N PHE A 65 3.28 -15.75 9.02
CA PHE A 65 4.05 -14.54 9.27
C PHE A 65 4.25 -13.74 7.98
N TYR A 66 4.47 -12.44 8.10
CA TYR A 66 4.77 -11.60 6.94
C TYR A 66 6.16 -11.94 6.40
N GLU A 67 6.22 -12.22 5.10
CA GLU A 67 7.45 -12.46 4.36
C GLU A 67 7.61 -11.33 3.34
N LYS A 68 8.74 -10.63 3.38
CA LYS A 68 9.00 -9.51 2.47
C LYS A 68 9.11 -9.97 1.01
N ASP A 69 9.84 -11.05 0.78
CA ASP A 69 10.12 -11.60 -0.54
C ASP A 69 9.25 -12.84 -0.80
N TYR A 70 7.93 -12.67 -0.62
CA TYR A 70 6.95 -13.75 -0.76
C TYR A 70 6.96 -14.34 -2.19
N GLN A 71 7.28 -15.62 -2.29
CA GLN A 71 7.21 -16.37 -3.55
C GLN A 71 5.83 -17.00 -3.70
N ASN A 72 5.10 -16.59 -4.73
CA ASN A 72 3.85 -17.25 -5.07
C ASN A 72 4.16 -18.54 -5.85
N VAL A 73 4.04 -19.69 -5.18
CA VAL A 73 4.33 -21.01 -5.76
C VAL A 73 3.40 -21.37 -6.94
N LEU A 74 2.31 -20.62 -7.13
CA LEU A 74 1.34 -20.82 -8.20
C LEU A 74 1.46 -19.81 -9.35
N ALA A 75 2.38 -18.84 -9.27
CA ALA A 75 2.55 -17.77 -10.26
C ALA A 75 3.60 -18.11 -11.33
#